data_AF-A0A3D0HCB9-F1
#
_entry.id   AF-A0A3D0HCB9-F1
#
_cell.length_a   1.000
_cell.length_b   1.000
_cell.length_c   1.000
_cell.angle_alpha   90.00
_cell.angle_beta   90.00
_cell.angle_gamma   90.00
#
_symmetry.space_group_name_H-M   'P 1'
#
loop_
_entity.id
_entity.type
_entity.pdbx_description
1 polymer ?
#
loop_
_entity_poly.entity_id
_entity_poly.type
_entity_poly.pdbx_seq_one_letter_code
_entity_poly.pdbx_strand_id
1 'polypeptide(L)'
;MSLYEQRAAQFKTLFGVETPVFNAPMAGVTTPQMVAEVAGAGGLGVLAGDLLSPEELQQEIRQVKALTDKPFAVNLRVPPKNPSEQGAR
;
A
#
# COMPACT_ATOMS: atom_id res chain seq x y z
N MET A 1 11.98 -17.66 -18.98
CA MET A 1 11.20 -17.29 -17.77
C MET A 1 9.74 -17.17 -18.14
N SER A 2 8.84 -17.71 -17.32
CA SER A 2 7.38 -17.58 -17.51
C SER A 2 6.92 -16.12 -17.35
N LEU A 3 5.73 -15.78 -17.86
CA LEU A 3 5.14 -14.45 -17.65
C LEU A 3 4.99 -14.12 -16.15
N TYR A 4 4.67 -15.12 -15.32
CA TYR A 4 4.58 -14.96 -13.86
C TYR A 4 5.92 -14.61 -13.23
N GLU A 5 6.99 -15.29 -13.62
CA GLU A 5 8.34 -14.99 -13.15
C GLU A 5 8.80 -13.59 -13.57
N GLN A 6 8.47 -13.17 -14.79
CA GLN A 6 8.78 -11.83 -15.29
C GLN A 6 8.05 -10.74 -14.49
N ARG A 7 6.74 -10.92 -14.24
CA ARG A 7 5.94 -9.98 -13.44
C ARG A 7 6.40 -9.92 -11.98
N ALA A 8 6.72 -11.06 -11.39
CA ALA A 8 7.27 -11.14 -10.04
C ALA A 8 8.62 -10.41 -9.94
N ALA A 9 9.52 -10.60 -10.91
CA ALA A 9 10.79 -9.88 -10.97
C ALA A 9 10.57 -8.37 -11.14
N GLN A 10 9.67 -7.96 -12.04
CA GLN A 10 9.34 -6.55 -12.26
C GLN A 10 8.77 -5.89 -11.00
N PHE A 11 7.87 -6.55 -10.27
CA PHE A 11 7.30 -6.04 -9.02
C PHE A 11 8.39 -5.75 -7.97
N LYS A 12 9.29 -6.72 -7.77
CA LYS A 12 10.41 -6.59 -6.82
C LYS A 12 11.30 -5.40 -7.16
N THR A 13 11.68 -5.26 -8.44
CA THR A 13 12.50 -4.13 -8.90
C THR A 13 11.78 -2.79 -8.79
N LEU A 14 10.49 -2.74 -9.16
CA LEU A 14 9.72 -1.50 -9.16
C LEU A 14 9.52 -0.93 -7.76
N PHE A 15 9.25 -1.79 -6.77
CA PHE A 15 8.94 -1.37 -5.41
C PHE A 15 10.11 -1.52 -4.43
N GLY A 16 11.23 -2.10 -4.85
CA GLY A 16 12.40 -2.31 -4.00
C GLY A 16 12.16 -3.34 -2.88
N VAL A 17 11.45 -4.42 -3.20
CA VAL A 17 11.05 -5.47 -2.24
C VAL A 17 11.61 -6.84 -2.64
N GLU A 18 11.70 -7.77 -1.69
CA GLU A 18 12.29 -9.10 -1.87
C GLU A 18 11.24 -10.14 -2.29
N THR A 19 10.01 -9.95 -1.86
CA THR A 19 8.86 -10.84 -2.09
C THR A 19 7.78 -10.07 -2.85
N PRO A 20 7.25 -10.59 -3.98
CA PRO A 20 6.25 -9.91 -4.79
C PRO A 20 4.83 -10.04 -4.20
N VAL A 21 4.68 -9.69 -2.92
CA VAL A 21 3.45 -9.78 -2.14
C VAL A 21 3.24 -8.45 -1.41
N PHE A 22 2.00 -8.04 -1.30
CA PHE A 22 1.58 -6.86 -0.53
C PHE A 22 0.30 -7.15 0.25
N ASN A 23 0.11 -6.50 1.39
CA ASN A 23 -1.16 -6.61 2.11
C ASN A 23 -2.25 -5.80 1.40
N ALA A 24 -3.47 -6.32 1.35
CA ALA A 24 -4.60 -5.54 0.88
C ALA A 24 -4.82 -4.32 1.82
N PRO A 25 -4.96 -3.10 1.28
CA PRO A 25 -5.30 -1.92 2.08
C PRO A 25 -6.78 -1.98 2.45
N MET A 26 -7.06 -2.46 3.66
CA MET A 26 -8.40 -2.62 4.21
C MET A 26 -8.62 -1.58 5.31
N ALA A 27 -9.40 -0.54 5.02
CA ALA A 27 -9.72 0.50 6.02
C ALA A 27 -10.42 -0.12 7.23
N GLY A 28 -9.99 0.26 8.44
CA GLY A 28 -10.47 -0.32 9.71
C GLY A 28 -9.80 -1.64 10.12
N VAL A 29 -8.96 -2.24 9.26
CA VAL A 29 -8.18 -3.46 9.57
C VAL A 29 -6.68 -3.21 9.45
N THR A 30 -6.25 -2.45 8.46
CA THR A 30 -4.84 -2.15 8.21
C THR A 30 -4.33 -1.19 9.28
N THR A 31 -3.23 -1.55 9.96
CA THR A 31 -2.57 -0.72 10.97
C THR A 31 -1.15 -0.36 10.54
N PRO A 32 -0.53 0.70 11.11
CA PRO A 32 0.87 1.03 10.85
C PRO A 32 1.83 -0.11 11.16
N GLN A 33 1.56 -0.86 12.23
CA GLN A 33 2.35 -2.02 12.61
C GLN A 33 2.24 -3.13 11.57
N MET A 34 1.04 -3.44 11.08
CA MET A 34 0.86 -4.41 10.00
C MET A 34 1.66 -4.02 8.75
N VAL A 35 1.61 -2.74 8.35
CA VAL A 35 2.35 -2.22 7.19
C VAL A 35 3.86 -2.36 7.39
N ALA A 36 4.35 -2.00 8.58
CA ALA A 36 5.78 -2.08 8.89
C ALA A 36 6.29 -3.53 8.93
N GLU A 37 5.52 -4.46 9.49
CA GLU A 37 5.86 -5.89 9.54
C GLU A 37 5.89 -6.53 8.14
N VAL A 38 4.92 -6.19 7.28
CA VAL A 38 4.93 -6.67 5.87
C VAL A 38 6.17 -6.16 5.14
N ALA A 39 6.52 -4.89 5.32
CA ALA A 39 7.72 -4.29 4.73
C ALA A 39 9.01 -4.91 5.29
N GLY A 40 9.05 -5.18 6.61
CA GLY A 40 10.16 -5.85 7.30
C GLY A 40 10.37 -7.29 6.84
N ALA A 41 9.29 -8.01 6.54
CA ALA A 41 9.31 -9.36 5.97
C ALA A 41 9.69 -9.39 4.46
N GLY A 42 10.00 -8.23 3.87
CA GLY A 42 10.44 -8.12 2.48
C GLY A 42 9.30 -8.05 1.46
N GLY A 43 8.04 -7.90 1.90
CA GLY A 43 6.90 -7.56 1.05
C GLY A 43 6.72 -6.05 0.91
N LEU A 44 5.66 -5.62 0.21
CA LEU A 44 5.24 -4.23 0.17
C LEU A 44 4.11 -3.99 1.17
N GLY A 45 4.39 -3.29 2.26
CA GLY A 45 3.35 -2.80 3.16
C GLY A 45 2.50 -1.72 2.49
N VAL A 46 1.17 -1.79 2.61
CA VAL A 46 0.25 -0.79 2.03
C VAL A 46 -0.71 -0.27 3.11
N LEU A 47 -0.59 1.00 3.44
CA LEU A 47 -1.47 1.71 4.37
C LEU A 47 -2.80 2.08 3.69
N ALA A 48 -3.93 1.92 4.39
CA ALA A 48 -5.25 2.29 3.89
C ALA A 48 -5.59 3.74 4.28
N GLY A 49 -5.74 4.62 3.29
CA GLY A 49 -6.08 6.04 3.49
C GLY A 49 -7.55 6.39 3.19
N ASP A 50 -8.39 5.44 2.77
CA ASP A 50 -9.77 5.70 2.28
C ASP A 50 -10.66 6.51 3.22
N LEU A 51 -10.50 6.33 4.54
CA LEU A 51 -11.38 6.89 5.56
C LEU A 51 -10.70 7.93 6.45
N LEU A 52 -9.45 8.27 6.16
CA LEU A 52 -8.64 9.16 7.00
C LEU A 52 -8.73 10.61 6.51
N SER A 53 -8.79 11.56 7.43
CA SER A 53 -8.48 12.96 7.14
C SER A 53 -7.02 13.08 6.69
N PRO A 54 -6.63 14.18 6.01
CA PRO A 54 -5.24 14.45 5.68
C PRO A 54 -4.30 14.44 6.91
N GLU A 55 -4.75 14.97 8.04
CA GLU A 55 -4.00 15.02 9.29
C GLU A 55 -3.82 13.63 9.91
N GLU A 56 -4.90 12.83 9.92
CA GLU A 56 -4.87 11.44 10.39
C GLU A 56 -3.93 10.60 9.49
N LEU A 57 -4.05 10.74 8.17
CA LEU A 57 -3.17 10.04 7.23
C LEU A 57 -1.70 10.42 7.45
N GLN A 58 -1.40 11.70 7.68
CA GLN A 58 -0.04 12.11 8.02
C GLN A 58 0.46 11.49 9.33
N GLN A 59 -0.39 11.36 10.34
CA GLN A 59 -0.04 10.71 11.60
C GLN A 59 0.25 9.22 11.39
N GLU A 60 -0.61 8.51 10.67
CA GLU A 60 -0.43 7.09 10.34
C GLU A 60 0.85 6.85 9.52
N ILE A 61 1.14 7.70 8.53
CA ILE A 61 2.39 7.65 7.76
C ILE A 61 3.62 7.84 8.67
N ARG A 62 3.56 8.77 9.63
CA ARG A 62 4.65 8.96 10.60
C ARG A 62 4.82 7.75 11.51
N GLN A 63 3.75 7.09 11.91
CA GLN A 63 3.81 5.87 12.71
C GLN A 63 4.48 4.73 11.92
N VAL A 64 4.12 4.51 10.66
CA VAL A 64 4.81 3.50 9.82
C VAL A 64 6.30 3.80 9.72
N LYS A 65 6.67 5.07 9.42
CA LYS A 65 8.07 5.50 9.31
C LYS A 65 8.85 5.39 10.62
N ALA A 66 8.20 5.41 11.78
CA ALA A 66 8.84 5.19 13.06
C ALA A 66 9.12 3.70 13.33
N LEU A 67 8.41 2.79 12.64
CA LEU A 67 8.50 1.34 12.83
C LEU A 67 9.40 0.67 11.78
N THR A 68 9.62 1.28 10.62
CA THR A 68 10.45 0.71 9.55
C THR A 68 11.08 1.76 8.65
N ASP A 69 12.31 1.50 8.22
CA ASP A 69 13.01 2.25 7.16
C ASP A 69 12.79 1.64 5.75
N LYS A 70 12.03 0.54 5.66
CA LYS A 70 11.71 -0.14 4.39
C LYS A 70 10.63 0.63 3.61
N PRO A 71 10.61 0.53 2.26
CA PRO A 71 9.58 1.17 1.46
C PRO A 71 8.18 0.62 1.77
N PHE A 72 7.18 1.50 1.75
CA PHE A 72 5.77 1.16 1.88
C PHE A 72 4.93 2.07 0.96
N ALA A 73 3.69 1.66 0.69
CA ALA A 73 2.74 2.40 -0.14
C ALA A 73 1.54 2.90 0.68
N VAL A 74 0.81 3.86 0.10
CA VAL A 74 -0.44 4.40 0.66
C VAL A 74 -1.52 4.27 -0.39
N ASN A 75 -2.63 3.65 -0.03
CA ASN A 75 -3.83 3.59 -0.86
C ASN A 75 -4.72 4.79 -0.58
N LEU A 76 -5.24 5.42 -1.63
CA LEU A 76 -6.16 6.54 -1.55
C LEU A 76 -7.37 6.29 -2.44
N ARG A 77 -8.55 6.63 -1.91
CA ARG A 77 -9.79 6.63 -2.70
C ARG A 77 -9.86 7.89 -3.54
N VAL A 78 -9.89 7.73 -4.86
CA VAL A 78 -10.09 8.83 -5.80
C VAL A 78 -11.43 8.62 -6.52
N PRO A 79 -12.54 9.19 -6.01
CA PRO A 79 -13.82 9.10 -6.70
C PRO A 79 -13.78 9.87 -8.03
N PRO A 80 -14.60 9.49 -9.02
CA PRO A 80 -14.74 10.29 -10.24
C PRO A 80 -15.24 11.70 -9.91
N LYS A 81 -14.86 12.68 -10.74
CA LYS A 81 -15.30 14.07 -10.57
C LYS A 81 -16.82 14.21 -10.67
N ASN A 82 -17.45 13.39 -11.52
CA ASN A 82 -18.90 13.36 -11.70
C ASN A 82 -19.47 12.07 -11.12
N PRO A 83 -20.45 12.12 -10.20
CA PRO A 83 -21.10 10.93 -9.65
C PRO A 83 -21.80 10.06 -10.70
N SER A 84 -22.16 10.61 -11.85
CA SER A 84 -22.76 9.86 -12.97
C SER A 84 -21.76 8.97 -13.72
N GLU A 85 -20.45 9.16 -13.52
CA GLU A 85 -19.39 8.34 -14.13
C GLU A 85 -18.98 7.16 -13.24
N GLN A 86 -19.57 7.07 -12.03
CA GLN A 86 -19.35 5.99 -11.09
C GLN A 86 -19.99 4.70 -11.65
N GLY A 87 -19.14 3.77 -12.11
CA GLY A 87 -19.57 2.51 -12.75
C GLY A 87 -19.50 2.49 -14.28
N ALA A 88 -19.08 3.59 -14.92
CA ALA A 88 -18.98 3.68 -16.40
C ALA A 88 -17.69 3.08 -16.99
N ARG A 89 -17.13 2.02 -16.40
CA ARG A 89 -15.92 1.35 -16.90
C ARG A 89 -16.16 -0.10 -17.23
#